data_AF-A0AAD9WTY7-F1
#
_entry.id   AF-A0AAD9WTY7-F1
#
_cell.length_a   1.000
_cell.length_b   1.000
_cell.length_c   1.000
_cell.angle_alpha   90.00
_cell.angle_beta   90.00
_cell.angle_gamma   90.00
#
_symmetry.space_group_name_H-M   'P 1'
#
loop_
_entity.id
_entity.type
_entity.pdbx_description
1 polymer ?
#
loop_
_entity_poly.entity_id
_entity_poly.type
_entity_poly.pdbx_seq_one_letter_code
_entity_poly.pdbx_strand_id
1 'polypeptide(L)'
;MLPNFLKPDALLAYISMMDSIAQDHFASGWEGKKEVTVLPLTKRYTFLVACKVFLSIDDPEHVATFADPFDVLAAGLNTIPVDLPGTPFRRSIKAANELRKRLVHIIKQRKIEIEENKASPTQDVLSHMLSVTDENGQPMTEIYIADKIIALLIAGHDTASAVLTCILKFLSQLPHIYSEVLKGTS
;
A
#
# COMPACT_ATOMS: atom_id res chain seq x y z
N MET A 1 6.42 12.13 16.36
CA MET A 1 7.63 11.29 16.11
C MET A 1 7.59 10.81 14.68
N LEU A 2 8.67 10.96 13.91
CA LEU A 2 8.80 10.26 12.62
C LEU A 2 8.65 8.76 12.92
N PRO A 3 7.67 8.07 12.33
CA PRO A 3 7.39 6.70 12.72
C PRO A 3 8.58 5.81 12.33
N ASN A 4 8.96 4.87 13.21
CA ASN A 4 10.19 4.07 13.06
C ASN A 4 10.32 3.36 11.70
N PHE A 5 9.20 3.13 11.01
CA PHE A 5 9.15 2.52 9.67
C PHE A 5 9.69 3.41 8.53
N LEU A 6 9.97 4.71 8.78
CA LEU A 6 10.61 5.62 7.82
C LEU A 6 12.09 5.90 8.15
N LYS A 7 12.67 5.18 9.12
CA LYS A 7 14.11 5.30 9.43
C LYS A 7 14.96 4.72 8.30
N PRO A 8 16.21 5.20 8.12
CA PRO A 8 17.10 4.72 7.06
C PRO A 8 17.19 3.19 6.97
N ASP A 9 17.34 2.50 8.09
CA ASP A 9 17.45 1.02 8.12
C ASP A 9 16.19 0.33 7.57
N ALA A 10 15.00 0.85 7.91
CA ALA A 10 13.73 0.34 7.39
C ALA A 10 13.61 0.61 5.88
N LEU A 11 14.01 1.80 5.43
CA LEU A 11 14.00 2.15 4.01
C LEU A 11 14.94 1.26 3.20
N LEU A 12 16.14 0.96 3.71
CA LEU A 12 17.09 0.03 3.10
C LEU A 12 16.49 -1.37 2.95
N ALA A 13 15.79 -1.86 3.97
CA ALA A 13 15.10 -3.15 3.91
C ALA A 13 13.99 -3.16 2.83
N TYR A 14 13.31 -2.03 2.60
CA TYR A 14 12.30 -1.95 1.55
C TYR A 14 12.87 -2.00 0.14
N ILE A 15 14.12 -1.60 -0.09
CA ILE A 15 14.73 -1.58 -1.44
C ILE A 15 14.69 -2.98 -2.06
N SER A 16 15.18 -3.99 -1.34
CA SER A 16 15.22 -5.36 -1.87
C SER A 16 13.82 -5.93 -2.14
N MET A 17 12.85 -5.59 -1.28
CA MET A 17 11.47 -6.01 -1.44
C MET A 17 10.81 -5.32 -2.64
N MET A 18 10.98 -4.00 -2.78
CA MET A 18 10.45 -3.23 -3.90
C MET A 18 11.07 -3.68 -5.23
N ASP A 19 12.36 -3.99 -5.25
CA ASP A 19 13.05 -4.52 -6.44
C ASP A 19 12.46 -5.85 -6.89
N SER A 20 12.26 -6.80 -5.96
CA SER A 20 11.61 -8.08 -6.28
C SER A 20 10.20 -7.88 -6.86
N ILE A 21 9.38 -7.03 -6.22
CA ILE A 21 8.02 -6.75 -6.71
C ILE A 21 8.07 -6.06 -8.08
N ALA A 22 9.04 -5.19 -8.32
CA ALA A 22 9.20 -4.50 -9.60
C ALA A 22 9.56 -5.48 -10.72
N GLN A 23 10.46 -6.42 -10.47
CA GLN A 23 10.82 -7.47 -11.43
C GLN A 23 9.59 -8.31 -11.81
N ASP A 24 8.83 -8.80 -10.82
CA ASP A 24 7.59 -9.55 -11.07
C ASP A 24 6.54 -8.71 -11.82
N HIS A 25 6.47 -7.41 -11.50
CA HIS A 25 5.59 -6.47 -12.18
C HIS A 25 5.93 -6.33 -13.67
N PHE A 26 7.21 -6.21 -14.02
CA PHE A 26 7.64 -6.14 -15.41
C PHE A 26 7.41 -7.47 -16.15
N ALA A 27 7.78 -8.60 -15.54
CA ALA A 27 7.60 -9.93 -16.13
C ALA A 27 6.12 -10.25 -16.42
N SER A 28 5.22 -9.95 -15.48
CA SER A 28 3.79 -10.25 -15.64
C SER A 28 3.02 -9.18 -16.43
N GLY A 29 3.43 -7.92 -16.34
CA GLY A 29 2.67 -6.77 -16.81
C GLY A 29 3.13 -6.22 -18.15
N TRP A 30 4.41 -6.39 -18.51
CA TRP A 30 5.06 -5.65 -19.58
C TRP A 30 5.69 -6.55 -20.65
N GLU A 31 6.38 -7.62 -20.23
CA GLU A 31 7.06 -8.51 -21.16
C GLU A 31 6.11 -9.09 -22.22
N GLY A 32 6.61 -9.19 -23.45
CA GLY A 32 5.86 -9.69 -24.60
C GLY A 32 4.79 -8.74 -25.14
N LYS A 33 4.56 -7.57 -24.52
CA LYS A 33 3.58 -6.57 -25.00
C LYS A 33 4.26 -5.49 -25.82
N LYS A 34 3.67 -5.15 -26.97
CA LYS A 34 4.13 -4.02 -27.80
C LYS A 34 3.78 -2.67 -27.18
N GLU A 35 2.64 -2.61 -26.49
CA GLU A 35 2.10 -1.39 -25.87
C GLU A 35 1.45 -1.76 -24.53
N VAL A 36 1.52 -0.84 -23.58
CA VAL A 36 0.90 -0.98 -22.26
C VAL A 36 0.30 0.34 -21.80
N THR A 37 -0.78 0.27 -21.03
CA THR A 37 -1.31 1.42 -20.31
C THR A 37 -0.65 1.50 -18.93
N VAL A 38 0.16 2.54 -18.72
CA VAL A 38 1.02 2.67 -17.52
C VAL A 38 0.23 2.84 -16.22
N LEU A 39 -0.77 3.73 -16.18
CA LEU A 39 -1.45 4.08 -14.92
C LEU A 39 -2.11 2.88 -14.21
N PRO A 40 -2.87 1.99 -14.88
CA PRO A 40 -3.41 0.79 -14.23
C PRO A 40 -2.31 -0.14 -13.71
N LEU A 41 -1.20 -0.26 -14.44
CA LEU A 41 -0.06 -1.10 -14.05
C LEU A 41 0.63 -0.53 -12.81
N THR A 42 0.92 0.78 -12.79
CA THR A 42 1.56 1.43 -11.65
C THR A 42 0.66 1.43 -10.42
N LYS A 43 -0.67 1.58 -10.58
CA LYS A 43 -1.63 1.40 -9.47
C LYS A 43 -1.53 0.01 -8.86
N ARG A 44 -1.60 -1.04 -9.67
CA ARG A 44 -1.47 -2.42 -9.18
C ARG A 44 -0.13 -2.63 -8.45
N TYR A 45 0.96 -2.14 -9.02
CA TYR A 45 2.28 -2.19 -8.41
C TYR A 45 2.34 -1.48 -7.05
N THR A 46 1.92 -0.21 -6.97
CA THR A 46 2.00 0.54 -5.71
C THR A 46 1.04 0.01 -4.65
N PHE A 47 -0.10 -0.55 -5.04
CA PHE A 47 -0.99 -1.23 -4.09
C PHE A 47 -0.31 -2.45 -3.46
N LEU A 48 0.30 -3.30 -4.30
CA LEU A 48 1.03 -4.48 -3.84
C LEU A 48 2.20 -4.11 -2.91
N VAL A 49 3.00 -3.11 -3.29
CA VAL A 49 4.08 -2.58 -2.43
C VAL A 49 3.52 -2.08 -1.10
N ALA A 50 2.41 -1.32 -1.11
CA ALA A 50 1.81 -0.81 0.11
C ALA A 50 1.28 -1.94 1.02
N CYS A 51 0.63 -2.96 0.46
CA CYS A 51 0.22 -4.16 1.19
C CYS A 51 1.43 -4.89 1.81
N LYS A 52 2.52 -5.04 1.07
CA LYS A 52 3.74 -5.69 1.59
C LYS A 52 4.39 -4.89 2.71
N VAL A 53 4.56 -3.58 2.55
CA VAL A 53 5.17 -2.70 3.56
C VAL A 53 4.32 -2.60 4.83
N PHE A 54 3.00 -2.48 4.68
CA PHE A 54 2.13 -2.20 5.83
C PHE A 54 1.63 -3.45 6.55
N LEU A 55 1.49 -4.57 5.84
CA LEU A 55 0.82 -5.77 6.34
C LEU A 55 1.63 -7.06 6.18
N SER A 56 2.79 -7.02 5.50
CA SER A 56 3.53 -8.20 5.03
C SER A 56 2.74 -9.10 4.10
N ILE A 57 1.76 -8.56 3.37
CA ILE A 57 0.92 -9.33 2.42
C ILE A 57 1.41 -9.08 0.99
N ASP A 58 1.84 -10.14 0.31
CA ASP A 58 2.24 -10.17 -1.10
C ASP A 58 1.58 -11.28 -1.93
N ASP A 59 0.80 -12.17 -1.30
CA ASP A 59 0.02 -13.17 -2.02
C ASP A 59 -1.02 -12.49 -2.95
N PRO A 60 -1.00 -12.76 -4.27
CA PRO A 60 -1.88 -12.08 -5.22
C PRO A 60 -3.37 -12.25 -4.93
N GLU A 61 -3.81 -13.42 -4.45
CA GLU A 61 -5.21 -13.66 -4.11
C GLU A 61 -5.61 -12.83 -2.90
N HIS A 62 -4.79 -12.82 -1.85
CA HIS A 62 -5.03 -12.05 -0.64
C HIS A 62 -5.06 -10.55 -0.93
N VAL A 63 -4.10 -10.03 -1.71
CA VAL A 63 -4.05 -8.62 -2.14
C VAL A 63 -5.29 -8.23 -2.95
N ALA A 64 -5.73 -9.08 -3.87
CA ALA A 64 -6.94 -8.84 -4.65
C ALA A 64 -8.18 -8.68 -3.75
N THR A 65 -8.24 -9.40 -2.62
CA THR A 65 -9.35 -9.26 -1.68
C THR A 65 -9.44 -7.89 -0.99
N PHE A 66 -8.35 -7.11 -0.99
CA PHE A 66 -8.32 -5.73 -0.51
C PHE A 66 -8.53 -4.71 -1.62
N ALA A 67 -8.04 -4.99 -2.83
CA ALA A 67 -8.04 -4.06 -3.96
C ALA A 67 -9.46 -3.58 -4.31
N ASP A 68 -10.41 -4.50 -4.49
CA ASP A 68 -11.79 -4.16 -4.90
C ASP A 68 -12.50 -3.19 -3.93
N PRO A 69 -12.61 -3.48 -2.61
CA PRO A 69 -13.22 -2.54 -1.69
C PRO A 69 -12.36 -1.28 -1.49
N PHE A 70 -11.04 -1.36 -1.68
CA PHE A 70 -10.17 -0.19 -1.60
C PHE A 70 -10.43 0.79 -2.75
N ASP A 71 -10.58 0.32 -3.98
CA ASP A 71 -10.90 1.19 -5.12
C ASP A 71 -12.24 1.90 -4.95
N VAL A 72 -13.25 1.19 -4.43
CA VAL A 72 -14.57 1.79 -4.12
C VAL A 72 -14.44 2.85 -3.01
N LEU A 73 -13.62 2.59 -1.99
CA LEU A 73 -13.34 3.54 -0.93
C LEU A 73 -12.65 4.80 -1.48
N ALA A 74 -11.53 4.62 -2.19
CA ALA A 74 -10.72 5.70 -2.73
C ALA A 74 -11.52 6.58 -3.70
N ALA A 75 -12.32 5.97 -4.58
CA ALA A 75 -13.20 6.70 -5.49
C ALA A 75 -14.20 7.60 -4.75
N GLY A 76 -14.70 7.17 -3.60
CA GLY A 76 -15.67 7.96 -2.81
C GLY A 76 -15.08 9.18 -2.10
N LEU A 77 -13.76 9.25 -1.91
CA LEU A 77 -13.09 10.41 -1.27
C LEU A 77 -13.24 11.69 -2.09
N ASN A 78 -13.39 11.57 -3.41
CA ASN A 78 -13.53 12.69 -4.34
C ASN A 78 -14.99 13.00 -4.69
N THR A 79 -15.95 12.54 -3.88
CA THR A 79 -17.39 12.67 -4.16
C THR A 79 -18.08 13.59 -3.15
N ILE A 80 -19.27 14.06 -3.51
CA ILE A 80 -20.08 14.87 -2.59
C ILE A 80 -20.47 13.99 -1.38
N PRO A 81 -20.22 14.43 -0.13
CA PRO A 81 -20.39 13.63 1.08
C PRO A 81 -21.87 13.47 1.49
N VAL A 82 -22.68 12.89 0.59
CA VAL A 82 -24.11 12.64 0.80
C VAL A 82 -24.34 11.16 1.07
N ASP A 83 -24.69 10.84 2.31
CA ASP A 83 -24.90 9.48 2.79
C ASP A 83 -26.33 8.98 2.52
N LEU A 84 -26.69 8.77 1.25
CA LEU A 84 -27.99 8.25 0.83
C LEU A 84 -27.86 6.89 0.11
N PRO A 85 -28.88 6.03 0.13
CA PRO A 85 -28.87 4.78 -0.63
C PRO A 85 -28.54 5.02 -2.10
N GLY A 86 -27.59 4.25 -2.65
CA GLY A 86 -27.16 4.35 -4.05
C GLY A 86 -26.08 5.40 -4.34
N THR A 87 -25.73 6.29 -3.39
CA THR A 87 -24.67 7.30 -3.64
C THR A 87 -23.27 6.69 -3.60
N PRO A 88 -22.29 7.28 -4.32
CA PRO A 88 -20.89 6.88 -4.23
C PRO A 88 -20.34 6.96 -2.79
N PHE A 89 -20.69 8.00 -2.03
CA PHE A 89 -20.25 8.18 -0.65
C PHE A 89 -20.79 7.10 0.29
N ARG A 90 -22.06 6.69 0.15
CA ARG A 90 -22.60 5.54 0.89
C ARG A 90 -21.86 4.25 0.55
N ARG A 91 -21.51 4.04 -0.73
CA ARG A 91 -20.74 2.86 -1.16
C ARG A 91 -19.33 2.86 -0.57
N SER A 92 -18.64 4.01 -0.54
CA SER A 92 -17.30 4.10 0.06
C SER A 92 -17.32 3.87 1.57
N ILE A 93 -18.35 4.34 2.30
CA ILE A 93 -18.53 4.01 3.72
C ILE A 93 -18.67 2.49 3.92
N LYS A 94 -19.48 1.81 3.09
CA LYS A 94 -19.62 0.35 3.16
C LYS A 94 -18.29 -0.34 2.87
N ALA A 95 -17.56 0.10 1.86
CA ALA A 95 -16.27 -0.47 1.51
C ALA A 95 -15.22 -0.27 2.62
N ALA A 96 -15.17 0.90 3.26
CA ALA A 96 -14.35 1.16 4.44
C ALA A 96 -14.70 0.22 5.59
N ASN A 97 -15.99 -0.04 5.84
CA ASN A 97 -16.42 -0.96 6.87
C ASN A 97 -15.99 -2.41 6.59
N GLU A 98 -16.07 -2.85 5.34
CA GLU A 98 -15.59 -4.18 4.93
C GLU A 98 -14.07 -4.31 5.06
N LEU A 99 -13.31 -3.30 4.62
CA LEU A 99 -11.85 -3.25 4.83
C LEU A 99 -11.49 -3.28 6.30
N ARG A 100 -12.19 -2.50 7.13
CA ARG A 100 -11.95 -2.46 8.58
C ARG A 100 -12.17 -3.82 9.22
N LYS A 101 -13.24 -4.54 8.87
CA LYS A 101 -13.49 -5.90 9.38
C LYS A 101 -12.35 -6.86 9.03
N ARG A 102 -11.89 -6.85 7.77
CA ARG A 102 -10.77 -7.68 7.31
C ARG A 102 -9.48 -7.35 8.04
N LEU A 103 -9.18 -6.06 8.20
CA LEU A 103 -8.00 -5.61 8.93
C LEU A 103 -8.06 -5.99 10.40
N VAL A 104 -9.21 -5.86 11.07
CA VAL A 104 -9.35 -6.30 12.46
C VAL A 104 -9.07 -7.80 12.60
N HIS A 105 -9.47 -8.63 11.64
CA HIS A 105 -9.12 -10.05 11.63
C HIS A 105 -7.60 -10.27 11.52
N ILE A 106 -6.94 -9.58 10.58
CA ILE A 106 -5.48 -9.64 10.43
C ILE A 106 -4.76 -9.14 11.69
N ILE A 107 -5.24 -8.04 12.29
CA ILE A 107 -4.65 -7.46 13.51
C ILE A 107 -4.70 -8.46 14.66
N LYS A 108 -5.84 -9.13 14.85
CA LYS A 108 -5.99 -10.17 15.89
C LYS A 108 -5.06 -11.35 15.64
N GLN A 109 -5.02 -11.83 14.40
CA GLN A 109 -4.15 -12.93 14.03
C GLN A 109 -2.68 -12.57 14.23
N ARG A 110 -2.29 -11.35 13.86
CA ARG A 110 -0.92 -10.86 14.03
C ARG A 110 -0.51 -10.75 15.51
N LYS A 111 -1.42 -10.34 16.40
CA LYS A 111 -1.15 -10.33 17.84
C LYS A 111 -0.78 -11.72 18.35
N ILE A 112 -1.56 -12.74 17.97
CA ILE A 112 -1.30 -14.14 18.34
C ILE A 112 0.06 -14.59 17.77
N GLU A 113 0.35 -14.29 16.52
CA GLU A 113 1.63 -14.65 15.89
C GLU A 113 2.84 -14.01 16.59
N ILE A 114 2.71 -12.78 17.07
CA ILE A 114 3.77 -12.11 17.84
C ILE A 114 3.94 -12.78 19.21
N GLU A 115 2.85 -13.08 19.92
CA GLU A 115 2.87 -13.78 21.21
C GLU A 115 3.50 -15.18 21.10
N GLU A 116 3.24 -15.88 19.98
CA GLU A 116 3.79 -17.20 19.68
C GLU A 116 5.21 -17.16 19.05
N ASN A 117 5.83 -15.98 18.93
CA ASN A 117 7.13 -15.77 18.25
C ASN A 117 7.17 -16.25 16.78
N LYS A 118 6.02 -16.30 16.11
CA LYS A 118 5.88 -16.61 14.68
C LYS A 118 5.99 -15.36 13.79
N ALA A 119 5.79 -14.18 14.36
CA ALA A 119 5.92 -12.89 13.70
C ALA A 119 6.85 -11.96 14.48
N SER A 120 7.63 -11.15 13.76
CA SER A 120 8.46 -10.12 14.41
C SER A 120 7.66 -8.85 14.69
N PRO A 121 7.84 -8.20 15.86
CA PRO A 121 7.34 -6.86 16.19
C PRO A 121 7.73 -5.76 15.19
N THR A 122 8.72 -6.00 14.34
CA THR A 122 9.28 -5.02 13.41
C THR A 122 9.21 -5.42 11.93
N GLN A 123 8.51 -6.51 11.59
CA GLN A 123 8.47 -7.00 10.19
C GLN A 123 7.69 -6.08 9.23
N ASP A 124 6.69 -5.37 9.74
CA ASP A 124 5.88 -4.41 8.99
C ASP A 124 5.28 -3.34 9.91
N VAL A 125 4.60 -2.37 9.29
CA VAL A 125 3.98 -1.25 10.02
C VAL A 125 2.88 -1.71 10.97
N LEU A 126 2.09 -2.73 10.62
CA LEU A 126 1.09 -3.29 11.52
C LEU A 126 1.73 -3.86 12.80
N SER A 127 2.75 -4.71 12.67
CA SER A 127 3.47 -5.26 13.82
C SER A 127 4.11 -4.16 14.67
N HIS A 128 4.62 -3.10 14.03
CA HIS A 128 5.15 -1.94 14.73
C HIS A 128 4.07 -1.21 15.52
N MET A 129 2.90 -0.94 14.92
CA MET A 129 1.76 -0.30 15.59
C MET A 129 1.25 -1.12 16.79
N LEU A 130 1.27 -2.45 16.68
CA LEU A 130 0.91 -3.36 17.78
C LEU A 130 1.89 -3.30 18.96
N SER A 131 3.13 -2.88 18.71
CA SER A 131 4.21 -2.84 19.70
C SER A 131 4.38 -1.46 20.35
N VAL A 132 3.63 -0.45 19.88
CA VAL A 132 3.70 0.92 20.39
C VAL A 132 2.53 1.19 21.33
N THR A 133 2.85 1.79 22.48
CA THR A 133 1.88 2.31 23.44
C THR A 133 1.81 3.83 23.38
N ASP A 134 0.70 4.40 23.83
CA ASP A 134 0.56 5.84 24.02
C ASP A 134 1.35 6.36 25.25
N GLU A 135 1.21 7.65 25.55
CA GLU A 135 1.88 8.32 26.68
C GLU A 135 1.48 7.75 28.05
N ASN A 136 0.33 7.07 28.13
CA ASN A 136 -0.17 6.41 29.33
C ASN A 136 0.16 4.91 29.37
N GLY A 137 0.98 4.43 28.42
CA GLY A 137 1.34 3.02 28.29
C GLY A 137 0.20 2.14 27.75
N GLN A 138 -0.86 2.71 27.18
CA GLN A 138 -1.97 1.95 26.63
C GLN A 138 -1.72 1.57 25.16
N PRO A 139 -1.96 0.31 24.75
CA PRO A 139 -1.85 -0.08 23.35
C PRO A 139 -2.99 0.52 22.52
N MET A 140 -2.74 0.68 21.22
CA MET A 140 -3.77 1.13 20.28
C MET A 140 -4.91 0.11 20.16
N THR A 141 -6.14 0.59 20.00
CA THR A 141 -7.28 -0.28 19.72
C THR A 141 -7.20 -0.83 18.30
N GLU A 142 -7.76 -2.03 18.08
CA GLU A 142 -7.72 -2.69 16.76
C GLU A 142 -8.42 -1.87 15.68
N ILE A 143 -9.52 -1.20 16.05
CA ILE A 143 -10.25 -0.30 15.15
C ILE A 143 -9.36 0.89 14.76
N TYR A 144 -8.65 1.48 15.73
CA TYR A 144 -7.77 2.61 15.45
C TYR A 144 -6.59 2.22 14.55
N ILE A 145 -5.98 1.05 14.79
CA ILE A 145 -4.93 0.50 13.93
C ILE A 145 -5.47 0.26 12.51
N ALA A 146 -6.65 -0.35 12.38
CA ALA A 146 -7.27 -0.60 11.08
C ALA A 146 -7.52 0.70 10.30
N ASP A 147 -8.06 1.74 10.95
CA ASP A 147 -8.29 3.04 10.31
C ASP A 147 -6.97 3.71 9.89
N LYS A 148 -5.90 3.59 10.70
CA LYS A 148 -4.56 4.09 10.35
C LYS A 148 -3.98 3.38 9.13
N ILE A 149 -4.12 2.05 9.05
CA ILE A 149 -3.64 1.28 7.90
C ILE A 149 -4.42 1.67 6.64
N ILE A 150 -5.74 1.82 6.71
CA ILE A 150 -6.55 2.30 5.57
C ILE A 150 -6.05 3.67 5.10
N ALA A 151 -5.82 4.60 6.02
CA ALA A 151 -5.32 5.93 5.68
C ALA A 151 -3.93 5.88 5.03
N LEU A 152 -3.03 5.01 5.51
CA LEU A 152 -1.70 4.81 4.92
C LEU A 152 -1.78 4.20 3.52
N LEU A 153 -2.63 3.20 3.31
CA LEU A 153 -2.87 2.61 1.99
C LEU A 153 -3.35 3.67 0.99
N ILE A 154 -4.32 4.51 1.37
CA ILE A 154 -4.81 5.62 0.54
C ILE A 154 -3.67 6.59 0.20
N ALA A 155 -2.93 7.04 1.22
CA ALA A 155 -1.88 8.03 1.04
C ALA A 155 -0.73 7.52 0.16
N GLY A 156 -0.31 6.27 0.35
CA GLY A 156 0.83 5.67 -0.35
C GLY A 156 0.52 5.17 -1.75
N HIS A 157 -0.71 4.70 -2.02
CA HIS A 157 -1.06 4.09 -3.30
C HIS A 157 -1.26 5.12 -4.42
N ASP A 158 -2.20 6.05 -4.24
CA ASP A 158 -2.67 6.93 -5.32
C ASP A 158 -1.57 7.93 -5.73
N THR A 159 -0.92 8.56 -4.74
CA THR A 159 0.12 9.55 -5.00
C THR A 159 1.35 8.94 -5.67
N ALA A 160 1.81 7.78 -5.21
CA ALA A 160 2.94 7.08 -5.82
C ALA A 160 2.63 6.62 -7.24
N SER A 161 1.42 6.08 -7.49
CA SER A 161 1.03 5.63 -8.83
C SER A 161 1.01 6.78 -9.84
N ALA A 162 0.53 7.95 -9.42
CA ALA A 162 0.53 9.17 -10.23
C ALA A 162 1.97 9.63 -10.53
N VAL A 163 2.84 9.66 -9.52
CA VAL A 163 4.25 10.04 -9.68
C VAL A 163 4.96 9.10 -10.65
N LEU A 164 4.84 7.78 -10.49
CA LEU A 164 5.45 6.80 -11.39
C LEU A 164 4.95 6.95 -12.83
N THR A 165 3.65 7.18 -13.00
CA THR A 165 3.05 7.44 -14.32
C THR A 165 3.62 8.70 -14.96
N CYS A 166 3.75 9.78 -14.19
CA CYS A 166 4.35 11.03 -14.66
C CYS A 166 5.83 10.86 -15.01
N ILE A 167 6.60 10.13 -14.20
CA ILE A 167 8.02 9.82 -14.49
C ILE A 167 8.14 9.13 -15.85
N LEU A 168 7.37 8.07 -16.08
CA LEU A 168 7.40 7.33 -17.37
C LEU A 168 6.95 8.21 -18.54
N LYS A 169 5.94 9.05 -18.34
CA LYS A 169 5.50 10.02 -19.35
C LYS A 169 6.62 11.01 -19.70
N PHE A 170 7.28 11.60 -18.71
CA PHE A 170 8.33 12.59 -18.97
C PHE A 170 9.59 11.96 -19.56
N LEU A 171 9.98 10.76 -19.11
CA LEU A 171 11.11 10.03 -19.69
C LEU A 171 10.86 9.68 -21.17
N SER A 172 9.63 9.30 -21.53
CA SER A 172 9.30 9.03 -22.95
C SER A 172 9.24 10.28 -23.82
N GLN A 173 8.88 11.44 -23.25
CA GLN A 173 8.79 12.71 -23.98
C GLN A 173 10.12 13.49 -24.05
N LEU A 174 11.07 13.19 -23.17
CA LEU A 174 12.34 13.93 -23.03
C LEU A 174 13.55 12.97 -23.15
N PRO A 175 13.94 12.56 -24.37
CA PRO A 175 14.99 11.55 -24.59
C PRO A 175 16.37 11.92 -24.03
N HIS A 176 16.69 13.21 -23.94
CA HIS A 176 17.94 13.69 -23.34
C HIS A 176 17.97 13.40 -21.83
N ILE A 177 16.85 13.57 -21.12
CA ILE A 177 16.75 13.22 -19.69
C ILE A 177 16.84 11.70 -19.52
N TYR A 178 16.11 10.94 -20.34
CA TYR A 178 16.17 9.49 -20.30
C TYR A 178 17.61 8.96 -20.47
N SER A 179 18.36 9.54 -21.42
CA SER A 179 19.75 9.16 -21.66
C SER A 179 20.67 9.41 -20.45
N GLU A 180 20.46 10.50 -19.71
CA GLU A 180 21.23 10.80 -18.50
C GLU A 180 20.86 9.86 -17.34
N VAL A 181 19.58 9.54 -17.17
CA VAL A 181 19.13 8.57 -16.14
C VAL A 181 19.75 7.20 -16.38
N LEU A 182 19.81 6.74 -17.64
CA LEU A 182 20.37 5.44 -18.00
C LEU A 182 21.88 5.33 -17.72
N LYS A 183 22.63 6.43 -17.88
CA LYS A 183 24.07 6.47 -17.55
C LYS A 183 24.34 6.29 -16.05
N GLY A 184 23.45 6.80 -15.19
CA GLY A 184 23.59 6.72 -13.73
C GLY A 184 23.36 5.33 -13.12
N THR A 185 22.89 4.37 -13.92
CA THR A 185 22.70 2.95 -13.53
C THR A 185 23.87 2.03 -13.95
N SER A 186 24.94 2.59 -14.54
CA SER A 186 26.14 1.86 -14.99
C SER A 186 27.25 1.82 -13.95
#